data_AF-A0A4Y2QA54-F1
#
_entry.id   AF-A0A4Y2QA54-F1
#
_cell.length_a   1.000
_cell.length_b   1.000
_cell.length_c   1.000
_cell.angle_alpha   90.00
_cell.angle_beta   90.00
_cell.angle_gamma   90.00
#
_symmetry.space_group_name_H-M   'P 1'
#
loop_
_entity.id
_entity.type
_entity.pdbx_description
1 polymer ?
#
loop_
_entity_poly.entity_id
_entity_poly.type
_entity_poly.pdbx_seq_one_letter_code
_entity_poly.pdbx_strand_id
1 'polypeptide(L)'
;MAQRVQDRRAEETEEQRNSRLSDMAQRGQDRRAEETEEQRNSRLAVMGQRSQQRRAEETEEQRNSRLAIMAQRGQERRAKGTDEQRNS
;
A
#
# COMPACT_ATOMS: atom_id res chain seq x y z
N MET A 1 -19.78 -2.68 -20.50
CA MET A 1 -19.99 -2.36 -19.06
C MET A 1 -18.78 -1.67 -18.44
N ALA A 2 -17.55 -2.13 -18.69
CA ALA A 2 -16.33 -1.49 -18.18
C ALA A 2 -16.17 -0.02 -18.62
N GLN A 3 -16.46 0.31 -19.88
CA GLN A 3 -16.37 1.69 -20.39
C GLN A 3 -17.27 2.66 -19.62
N ARG A 4 -18.56 2.31 -19.45
CA ARG A 4 -19.53 3.13 -18.70
C ARG A 4 -19.14 3.38 -17.24
N VAL A 5 -18.38 2.47 -16.62
CA VAL A 5 -17.87 2.66 -15.25
C VAL A 5 -16.67 3.59 -15.23
N GLN A 6 -15.80 3.53 -16.25
CA GLN A 6 -14.68 4.44 -16.40
C GLN A 6 -15.16 5.86 -16.69
N ASP A 7 -16.11 6.01 -17.61
CA ASP A 7 -16.70 7.30 -17.98
C ASP A 7 -17.36 7.95 -16.74
N ARG A 8 -18.18 7.19 -15.99
CA ARG A 8 -18.76 7.68 -14.73
C ARG A 8 -17.72 8.11 -13.70
N ARG A 9 -16.60 7.38 -13.59
CA ARG A 9 -15.50 7.72 -12.66
C ARG A 9 -14.71 8.95 -13.10
N ALA A 10 -14.66 9.23 -14.39
CA ALA A 10 -13.99 10.42 -14.93
C ALA A 10 -14.79 11.70 -14.64
N GLU A 11 -16.11 11.57 -14.55
CA GLU A 11 -17.05 12.67 -14.26
C GLU A 11 -17.30 12.91 -12.75
N GLU A 12 -16.70 12.11 -11.86
CA GLU A 12 -16.88 12.26 -10.42
C GLU A 12 -16.26 13.58 -9.91
N THR A 13 -16.99 14.26 -9.02
CA THR A 13 -16.39 15.33 -8.22
C THR A 13 -15.38 14.74 -7.22
N GLU A 14 -14.48 15.57 -6.70
CA GLU A 14 -13.53 15.13 -5.68
C GLU A 14 -14.22 14.54 -4.45
N GLU A 15 -15.33 15.13 -4.01
CA GLU A 15 -16.11 14.64 -2.88
C GLU A 15 -16.72 13.26 -3.15
N GLN A 16 -17.32 13.06 -4.33
CA GLN A 16 -17.87 11.77 -4.75
C GLN A 16 -16.78 10.70 -4.85
N ARG A 17 -15.63 11.06 -5.42
CA ARG A 17 -14.46 10.17 -5.53
C ARG A 17 -13.92 9.80 -4.15
N ASN A 18 -13.79 10.76 -3.25
CA ASN A 18 -13.31 10.54 -1.89
C ASN A 18 -14.26 9.65 -1.09
N SER A 19 -15.57 9.92 -1.15
CA SER A 19 -16.59 9.07 -0.54
C SER A 19 -16.51 7.63 -1.05
N ARG A 20 -16.46 7.44 -2.37
CA ARG A 20 -16.32 6.11 -2.98
C ARG A 20 -15.02 5.40 -2.58
N LEU A 21 -13.90 6.12 -2.50
CA LEU A 21 -12.62 5.54 -2.07
C LEU A 21 -12.66 5.15 -0.58
N SER A 22 -13.28 5.96 0.27
CA SER A 22 -13.49 5.67 1.70
C SER A 22 -14.34 4.43 1.90
N ASP A 23 -15.47 4.30 1.18
CA ASP A 23 -16.33 3.11 1.26
C ASP A 23 -15.61 1.83 0.84
N MET A 24 -14.80 1.90 -0.23
CA MET A 24 -13.99 0.76 -0.67
C MET A 24 -12.87 0.42 0.32
N ALA A 25 -12.29 1.42 0.98
CA ALA A 25 -11.30 1.21 2.03
C ALA A 25 -11.93 0.53 3.25
N GLN A 26 -13.10 1.00 3.69
CA GLN A 26 -13.85 0.40 4.81
C GLN A 26 -14.18 -1.07 4.53
N ARG A 27 -14.82 -1.36 3.38
CA ARG A 27 -15.10 -2.76 2.97
C ARG A 27 -13.84 -3.60 2.83
N GLY A 28 -12.71 -2.98 2.50
CA GLY A 28 -11.41 -3.65 2.45
C GLY A 28 -10.87 -4.00 3.84
N GLN A 29 -11.13 -3.15 4.83
CA GLN A 29 -10.78 -3.39 6.23
C GLN A 29 -11.68 -4.47 6.83
N ASP A 30 -13.00 -4.38 6.64
CA ASP A 30 -13.97 -5.36 7.15
C ASP A 30 -13.63 -6.77 6.67
N ARG A 31 -13.39 -6.93 5.35
CA ARG A 31 -12.96 -8.22 4.78
C ARG A 31 -11.66 -8.74 5.36
N ARG A 32 -10.70 -7.87 5.71
CA ARG A 32 -9.43 -8.28 6.32
C ARG A 32 -9.59 -8.64 7.80
N ALA A 33 -10.53 -8.02 8.50
CA ALA A 33 -10.84 -8.34 9.89
C ALA A 33 -11.48 -9.73 10.02
N GLU A 34 -12.21 -10.16 8.99
CA GLU A 34 -12.85 -11.48 8.91
C GLU A 34 -11.95 -12.59 8.35
N GLU A 35 -10.71 -12.30 7.94
CA GLU A 35 -9.80 -13.31 7.40
C GLU A 35 -9.38 -14.33 8.47
N THR A 36 -9.40 -15.62 8.10
CA THR A 36 -8.70 -16.64 8.89
C THR A 36 -7.19 -16.46 8.77
N GLU A 37 -6.42 -17.01 9.72
CA GLU A 37 -4.95 -16.99 9.65
C GLU A 37 -4.42 -17.61 8.35
N GLU A 38 -5.04 -18.68 7.84
CA GLU A 38 -4.66 -19.29 6.57
C GLU A 38 -4.90 -18.35 5.38
N GLN A 39 -6.08 -17.70 5.32
CA GLN A 39 -6.41 -16.74 4.28
C GLN A 39 -5.47 -15.53 4.32
N ARG A 40 -5.18 -15.02 5.53
CA ARG A 40 -4.25 -13.93 5.75
C ARG A 40 -2.84 -14.30 5.27
N ASN A 41 -2.35 -15.47 5.65
CA ASN A 41 -1.03 -15.95 5.25
C ASN A 41 -0.92 -16.14 3.74
N SER A 42 -1.95 -16.72 3.10
CA SER A 42 -2.03 -16.85 1.65
C SER A 42 -2.01 -15.47 0.96
N ARG A 43 -2.81 -14.51 1.44
CA ARG A 43 -2.82 -13.14 0.90
C ARG A 43 -1.46 -12.45 1.06
N LEU A 44 -0.81 -12.59 2.21
CA LEU A 44 0.52 -12.02 2.46
C LEU A 44 1.58 -12.65 1.54
N ALA A 45 1.53 -13.97 1.33
CA ALA A 45 2.43 -14.68 0.43
C ALA A 45 2.32 -14.16 -1.02
N VAL A 46 1.09 -14.04 -1.54
CA VAL A 46 0.85 -13.50 -2.89
C VAL A 46 1.35 -12.05 -3.02
N MET A 47 1.10 -11.20 -2.03
CA MET A 47 1.61 -9.82 -2.04
C MET A 47 3.14 -9.76 -2.00
N GLY A 48 3.76 -10.66 -1.22
CA GLY A 48 5.22 -10.80 -1.14
C GLY A 48 5.83 -11.20 -2.47
N GLN A 49 5.29 -12.25 -3.11
CA GLN A 49 5.73 -12.72 -4.43
C GLN A 49 5.60 -11.62 -5.48
N ARG A 50 4.45 -10.94 -5.56
CA ARG A 50 4.25 -9.83 -6.52
C ARG A 50 5.22 -8.66 -6.27
N SER A 51 5.56 -8.38 -5.02
CA SER A 51 6.56 -7.37 -4.67
C SER A 51 7.96 -7.76 -5.13
N GLN A 52 8.33 -9.03 -4.96
CA GLN A 52 9.61 -9.57 -5.44
C GLN A 52 9.70 -9.51 -6.96
N GLN A 53 8.64 -9.93 -7.67
CA GLN A 53 8.59 -9.85 -9.13
C GLN A 53 8.79 -8.42 -9.62
N ARG A 54 8.04 -7.44 -9.06
CA ARG A 54 8.21 -6.03 -9.43
C ARG A 54 9.64 -5.53 -9.19
N ARG A 55 10.29 -5.96 -8.10
CA ARG A 55 11.69 -5.59 -7.81
C ARG A 55 12.69 -6.24 -8.76
N ALA A 56 12.40 -7.44 -9.26
CA ALA A 56 13.24 -8.10 -10.25
C ALA A 56 13.17 -7.39 -11.62
N GLU A 57 12.05 -6.74 -11.90
CA GLU A 57 11.79 -5.96 -13.12
C GLU A 57 12.17 -4.47 -12.99
N GLU A 58 12.73 -4.02 -11.86
CA GLU A 58 13.13 -2.62 -11.65
C GLU A 58 14.33 -2.22 -12.52
N THR A 59 14.27 -1.03 -13.12
CA THR A 59 15.47 -0.40 -13.68
C THR A 59 16.42 0.05 -12.57
N GLU A 60 17.69 0.28 -12.88
CA GLU A 60 18.66 0.78 -11.90
C GLU A 60 18.22 2.12 -11.28
N GLU A 61 17.65 3.02 -12.08
CA GLU A 61 17.14 4.30 -11.60
C GLU A 61 15.97 4.12 -10.62
N GLN A 62 15.01 3.23 -10.95
CA GLN A 62 13.89 2.92 -10.07
C GLN A 62 14.35 2.29 -8.76
N ARG A 63 15.32 1.36 -8.83
CA ARG A 63 15.93 0.73 -7.66
C ARG A 63 16.64 1.76 -6.78
N ASN A 64 17.42 2.65 -7.37
CA ASN A 64 18.15 3.70 -6.65
C ASN A 64 17.19 4.69 -5.97
N SER A 65 16.16 5.14 -6.68
CA SER A 65 15.10 5.99 -6.11
C SER A 65 14.39 5.31 -4.93
N ARG A 66 14.00 4.04 -5.08
CA ARG A 66 13.39 3.26 -4.00
C ARG A 66 14.31 3.14 -2.78
N LEU A 67 15.60 2.85 -2.99
CA LEU A 67 16.58 2.74 -1.91
C LEU A 67 16.80 4.08 -1.20
N ALA A 68 16.86 5.19 -1.93
CA ALA A 68 16.98 6.53 -1.37
C ALA A 68 15.78 6.88 -0.47
N ILE A 69 14.56 6.61 -0.94
CA ILE A 69 13.33 6.83 -0.15
C ILE A 69 13.33 5.97 1.13
N MET A 70 13.75 4.70 1.04
CA MET A 70 13.84 3.83 2.21
C MET A 70 14.89 4.32 3.21
N ALA A 71 16.04 4.77 2.74
CA ALA A 71 17.09 5.34 3.57
C ALA A 71 16.57 6.59 4.30
N GLN A 72 15.97 7.54 3.58
CA GLN A 72 15.37 8.75 4.16
C GLN A 72 14.33 8.42 5.23
N ARG A 73 13.36 7.54 4.93
CA ARG A 73 12.35 7.10 5.91
C ARG A 73 12.97 6.43 7.13
N GLY A 74 14.07 5.71 6.95
CA GLY A 74 14.83 5.10 8.04
C GLY A 74 15.54 6.14 8.92
N GLN A 75 16.01 7.25 8.35
CA GLN A 75 16.56 8.37 9.11
C GLN A 75 15.45 9.10 9.89
N GLU A 76 14.32 9.38 9.23
CA GLU A 76 13.17 10.05 9.88
C GLU A 76 12.64 9.26 11.08
N ARG A 77 12.56 7.93 10.97
CA ARG A 77 12.15 7.06 12.10
C ARG A 77 13.15 7.11 13.26
N ARG A 78 14.45 7.10 12.97
CA ARG A 78 15.50 7.22 14.01
C ARG A 78 15.50 8.57 14.70
N ALA A 79 15.27 9.64 13.93
CA ALA A 79 15.15 11.00 14.46
C ALA A 79 13.91 11.16 15.38
N LYS A 80 12.79 10.51 15.02
CA LYS A 80 11.52 10.57 15.78
C LYS A 80 11.43 9.56 16.95
N GLY A 81 12.32 8.58 17.04
CA GLY A 81 12.32 7.60 18.13
C GLY A 81 12.64 8.27 19.47
N THR A 82 11.80 8.04 20.48
CA THR A 82 12.07 8.46 21.86
C THR A 82 13.26 7.69 22.44
N ASP A 83 13.93 8.22 23.47
CA ASP A 83 15.14 7.60 24.02
C ASP A 83 14.91 6.18 24.59
N GLU A 84 13.67 5.86 24.95
CA GLU A 84 13.24 4.52 25.38
C GLU A 84 13.18 3.51 24.22
N GLN A 85 12.87 3.97 22.99
CA GLN A 85 12.94 3.16 21.77
C GLN A 85 14.37 3.01 21.23
N ARG A 86 15.32 3.83 21.71
CA ARG A 86 16.73 3.80 21.27
C ARG A 86 17.61 2.87 22.11
N ASN A 87 17.18 2.51 23.33
CA ASN A 87 17.95 1.76 24.32
C ASN A 87 17.33 0.40 24.72
N SER A 88 16.30 -0.09 24.03
CA SER A 88 15.85 -1.51 24.08
C SER A 88 16.40 -2.29 22.91
#